data_AF-A0A8H6T447-F1
#
_entry.id   AF-A0A8H6T447-F1
#
_cell.length_a   1.000
_cell.length_b   1.000
_cell.length_c   1.000
_cell.angle_alpha   90.00
_cell.angle_beta   90.00
_cell.angle_gamma   90.00
#
_symmetry.space_group_name_H-M   'P 1'
#
loop_
_entity.id
_entity.type
_entity.pdbx_description
1 polymer ?
#
loop_
_entity_poly.entity_id
_entity_poly.type
_entity_poly.pdbx_seq_one_letter_code
_entity_poly.pdbx_strand_id
1 'polypeptide(L)'
;MYELDICACAVLKALNRQSLNSRYRIDPKKNDGLDYAFQETVHGAARQKLPAGDCDQCRGWLTSAIQYYEARGPTPPRLKAPLWRSPEADKSPTHQQRVHKHKERISRHRSAHAAPKTPPSYWDIGFPDTVKVERINRAANGMHKAKEAEIEAEIAAGEGIWRRNAKGKGKARAK
;
A
#
# COMPACT_ATOMS: atom_id res chain seq x y z
N MET A 1 43.03 35.43 -3.86
CA MET A 1 41.56 35.46 -3.76
C MET A 1 41.04 34.37 -4.68
N TYR A 2 40.58 33.25 -4.12
CA TYR A 2 39.93 32.19 -4.89
C TYR A 2 38.51 32.11 -4.35
N GLU A 3 37.57 32.77 -5.03
CA GLU A 3 36.15 32.64 -4.75
C GLU A 3 35.73 31.22 -5.13
N LEU A 4 35.18 30.53 -4.14
CA LEU A 4 34.60 29.20 -4.29
C LEU A 4 33.33 29.33 -5.12
N ASP A 5 33.43 29.04 -6.42
CA ASP A 5 32.29 28.66 -7.27
C ASP A 5 31.71 27.35 -6.75
N ILE A 6 30.93 27.44 -5.66
CA ILE A 6 30.01 26.39 -5.25
C ILE A 6 28.98 26.30 -6.36
N CYS A 7 29.26 25.42 -7.31
CA CYS A 7 28.47 25.14 -8.51
C CYS A 7 26.97 25.26 -8.23
N ALA A 8 26.31 26.27 -8.81
CA ALA A 8 24.89 26.58 -8.64
C ALA A 8 23.97 25.36 -8.90
N CYS A 9 24.46 24.37 -9.65
CA CYS A 9 23.78 23.11 -9.90
C CYS A 9 23.64 22.21 -8.65
N ALA A 10 24.59 22.26 -7.70
CA ALA A 10 24.50 21.55 -6.42
C ALA A 10 23.47 22.20 -5.48
N VAL A 11 23.41 23.53 -5.47
CA VAL A 11 22.43 24.31 -4.70
C VAL A 11 21.02 24.09 -5.23
N LEU A 12 20.83 24.09 -6.55
CA LEU A 12 19.52 23.80 -7.18
C LEU A 12 19.03 22.36 -6.97
N LYS A 13 19.93 21.36 -6.94
CA LYS A 13 19.58 19.97 -6.59
C LYS A 13 19.17 19.81 -5.12
N ALA A 14 19.73 20.63 -4.22
CA ALA A 14 19.34 20.64 -2.80
C ALA A 14 17.99 21.33 -2.56
N LEU A 15 17.63 22.33 -3.37
CA LEU A 15 16.44 23.16 -3.18
C LEU A 15 15.09 22.51 -3.56
N ASN A 16 15.08 21.39 -4.30
CA ASN A 16 13.83 20.73 -4.73
C ASN A 16 13.71 19.26 -4.24
N ARG A 17 14.07 19.01 -2.97
CA ARG A 17 13.72 17.77 -2.26
C ARG A 17 12.56 18.03 -1.30
N GLN A 18 11.41 18.39 -1.86
CA GLN A 18 10.18 18.44 -1.06
C GLN A 18 9.86 17.02 -0.57
N SER A 19 9.77 16.84 0.74
CA SER A 19 9.37 15.56 1.31
C SER A 19 7.90 15.28 0.99
N LEU A 20 7.51 14.01 0.91
CA LEU A 20 6.13 13.62 0.63
C LEU A 20 5.13 14.32 1.57
N ASN A 21 5.47 14.41 2.86
CA ASN A 21 4.66 15.09 3.90
C ASN A 21 4.51 16.61 3.69
N SER A 22 5.38 17.24 2.90
CA SER A 22 5.23 18.65 2.53
C SER A 22 4.15 18.84 1.46
N ARG A 23 3.97 17.86 0.56
CA ARG A 23 3.01 17.90 -0.55
C ARG A 23 1.65 17.31 -0.17
N TYR A 24 1.65 16.28 0.69
CA TYR A 24 0.47 15.51 1.06
C TYR A 24 0.33 15.41 2.58
N ARG A 25 -0.92 15.34 3.07
CA ARG A 25 -1.24 15.07 4.48
C ARG A 25 -2.45 14.16 4.56
N ILE A 26 -2.56 13.41 5.65
CA ILE A 26 -3.74 12.59 5.94
C ILE A 26 -4.88 13.52 6.36
N ASP A 27 -6.08 13.26 5.85
CA ASP A 27 -7.30 13.96 6.23
C ASP A 27 -7.89 13.35 7.52
N PRO A 28 -7.91 14.10 8.64
CA PRO A 28 -8.46 13.59 9.90
C PRO A 28 -9.91 13.14 9.78
N LYS A 29 -10.70 13.76 8.90
CA LYS A 29 -12.12 13.39 8.71
C LYS A 29 -12.30 11.97 8.18
N LYS A 30 -11.29 11.44 7.49
CA LYS A 30 -11.30 10.10 6.89
C LYS A 30 -10.48 9.09 7.70
N ASN A 31 -9.94 9.50 8.86
CA ASN A 31 -9.00 8.73 9.66
C ASN A 31 -9.27 8.90 11.17
N ASP A 32 -10.53 8.78 11.57
CA ASP A 32 -10.98 8.83 12.98
C ASP A 32 -10.52 10.08 13.77
N GLY A 33 -10.36 11.22 13.09
CA GLY A 33 -9.90 12.47 13.68
C GLY A 33 -8.38 12.61 13.83
N LEU A 34 -7.60 11.62 13.41
CA LEU A 34 -6.14 11.63 13.48
C LEU A 34 -5.50 12.09 12.17
N ASP A 35 -4.48 12.94 12.25
CA ASP A 35 -3.75 13.47 11.09
C ASP A 35 -2.50 12.65 10.72
N TYR A 36 -2.32 11.48 11.34
CA TYR A 36 -1.27 10.50 11.07
C TYR A 36 -1.86 9.09 10.97
N ALA A 37 -1.21 8.23 10.19
CA ALA A 37 -1.60 6.83 10.10
C ALA A 37 -1.18 6.12 11.40
N PHE A 38 -2.14 5.59 12.15
CA PHE A 38 -1.91 4.88 13.40
C PHE A 38 -2.42 3.44 13.30
N GLN A 39 -1.76 2.52 13.98
CA GLN A 39 -2.21 1.13 14.08
C GLN A 39 -2.56 0.83 15.54
N GLU A 40 -3.86 0.72 15.81
CA GLU A 40 -4.36 0.23 17.09
C GLU A 40 -4.69 -1.27 17.01
N THR A 41 -4.55 -1.97 18.13
CA THR A 41 -5.02 -3.34 18.26
C THR A 41 -6.54 -3.35 18.50
N VAL A 42 -7.30 -3.68 17.47
CA VAL A 42 -8.76 -3.78 17.54
C VAL A 42 -9.18 -5.22 17.84
N HIS A 43 -10.11 -5.40 18.79
CA HIS A 43 -10.63 -6.70 19.20
C HIS A 43 -12.12 -6.88 18.84
N GLY A 44 -12.60 -8.12 18.92
CA GLY A 44 -14.01 -8.47 18.75
C GLY A 44 -14.57 -8.16 17.35
N ALA A 45 -15.84 -7.76 17.31
CA ALA A 45 -16.55 -7.47 16.07
C ALA A 45 -15.99 -6.26 15.32
N ALA A 46 -15.41 -5.28 16.03
CA ALA A 46 -14.82 -4.09 15.43
C ALA A 46 -13.65 -4.44 14.48
N ARG A 47 -12.91 -5.51 14.77
CA ARG A 47 -11.82 -6.00 13.91
C ARG A 47 -12.29 -6.39 12.52
N GLN A 48 -13.53 -6.85 12.35
CA GLN A 48 -14.05 -7.23 11.02
C GLN A 48 -14.29 -6.03 10.08
N LYS A 49 -14.34 -4.81 10.62
CA LYS A 49 -14.46 -3.58 9.81
C LYS A 49 -13.13 -3.16 9.20
N LEU A 50 -12.01 -3.69 9.69
CA LEU A 50 -10.69 -3.41 9.15
C LEU A 50 -10.45 -4.23 7.88
N PRO A 51 -9.82 -3.65 6.85
CA PRO A 51 -9.58 -4.34 5.60
C PRO A 51 -8.62 -5.51 5.82
N ALA A 52 -8.88 -6.60 5.11
CA ALA A 52 -8.05 -7.79 5.16
C ALA A 52 -6.68 -7.53 4.48
N GLY A 53 -5.62 -7.78 5.23
CA GLY A 53 -4.26 -7.88 4.71
C GLY A 53 -3.95 -9.29 4.23
N ASP A 54 -2.97 -9.40 3.34
CA ASP A 54 -2.29 -10.65 3.03
C ASP A 54 -0.91 -10.60 3.70
N CYS A 55 -0.62 -11.57 4.56
CA CYS A 55 0.73 -11.76 5.10
C CYS A 55 1.49 -12.76 4.23
N ASP A 56 2.83 -12.73 4.18
CA ASP A 56 3.60 -13.66 3.34
C ASP A 56 3.34 -15.13 3.68
N GLN A 57 3.19 -15.45 4.97
CA GLN A 57 2.81 -16.79 5.41
C GLN A 57 1.39 -17.18 4.95
N CYS A 58 0.46 -16.23 4.96
CA CYS A 58 -0.91 -16.39 4.51
C CYS A 58 -0.96 -16.57 2.99
N ARG A 59 -0.11 -15.85 2.26
CA ARG A 59 0.02 -15.92 0.80
C ARG A 59 0.62 -17.24 0.38
N GLY A 60 1.63 -17.73 1.09
CA GLY A 60 2.20 -19.06 0.92
C GLY A 60 1.15 -20.15 1.15
N TRP A 61 0.40 -20.06 2.26
CA TRP A 61 -0.70 -20.98 2.56
C TRP A 61 -1.82 -20.92 1.50
N LEU A 62 -2.19 -19.74 1.03
CA LEU A 62 -3.24 -19.60 0.01
C LEU A 62 -2.77 -20.17 -1.34
N THR A 63 -1.51 -19.93 -1.72
CA THR A 63 -0.94 -20.44 -2.97
C THR A 63 -0.84 -21.97 -2.94
N SER A 64 -0.38 -22.54 -1.82
CA SER A 64 -0.32 -24.00 -1.67
C SER A 64 -1.71 -24.63 -1.59
N ALA A 65 -2.68 -23.96 -0.97
CA ALA A 65 -4.07 -24.41 -0.98
C ALA A 65 -4.65 -24.39 -2.40
N ILE A 66 -4.43 -23.33 -3.19
CA ILE A 66 -4.87 -23.24 -4.58
C ILE A 66 -4.25 -24.38 -5.41
N GLN A 67 -2.93 -24.58 -5.32
CA GLN A 67 -2.23 -25.67 -6.00
C GLN A 67 -2.78 -27.04 -5.60
N TYR A 68 -3.06 -27.25 -4.32
CA TYR A 68 -3.68 -28.47 -3.83
C TYR A 68 -5.08 -28.70 -4.43
N TYR A 69 -5.92 -27.67 -4.48
CA TYR A 69 -7.26 -27.78 -5.08
C TYR A 69 -7.23 -27.95 -6.60
N GLU A 70 -6.30 -27.30 -7.30
CA GLU A 70 -6.06 -27.50 -8.74
C GLU A 70 -5.62 -28.94 -9.03
N ALA A 71 -4.66 -29.47 -8.26
CA ALA A 71 -4.17 -30.84 -8.41
C ALA A 71 -5.24 -31.90 -8.08
N ARG A 72 -6.10 -31.62 -7.09
CA ARG A 72 -7.17 -32.55 -6.67
C ARG A 72 -8.41 -32.49 -7.55
N GLY A 73 -8.52 -31.48 -8.40
CA GLY A 73 -9.71 -31.20 -9.19
C GLY A 73 -10.87 -30.60 -8.36
N PRO A 74 -11.86 -30.00 -9.01
CA PRO A 74 -12.99 -29.40 -8.32
C PRO A 74 -13.75 -30.45 -7.50
N THR A 75 -14.06 -30.13 -6.25
CA THR A 75 -14.98 -30.94 -5.45
C THR A 75 -16.30 -31.04 -6.21
N PRO A 76 -16.87 -32.25 -6.40
CA PRO A 76 -18.08 -32.41 -7.19
C PRO A 76 -19.17 -31.49 -6.64
N PRO A 77 -19.83 -30.70 -7.51
CA PRO A 77 -20.85 -29.77 -7.06
C PRO A 77 -21.95 -30.56 -6.36
N ARG A 78 -22.44 -30.00 -5.25
CA ARG A 78 -23.60 -30.55 -4.54
C ARG A 78 -24.77 -30.65 -5.53
N LEU A 79 -25.43 -31.81 -5.59
CA LEU A 79 -26.58 -32.04 -6.48
C LEU A 79 -27.59 -30.91 -6.28
N LYS A 80 -27.79 -30.10 -7.33
CA LYS A 80 -28.79 -29.04 -7.32
C LYS A 80 -30.13 -29.64 -7.71
N ALA A 81 -31.18 -29.20 -7.01
CA ALA A 81 -32.54 -29.48 -7.43
C ALA A 81 -32.77 -28.95 -8.87
N PRO A 82 -33.64 -29.61 -9.65
CA PRO A 82 -33.95 -29.16 -11.00
C PRO A 82 -34.50 -27.73 -10.99
N LEU A 83 -34.00 -26.90 -11.90
CA LEU A 83 -34.47 -25.53 -12.08
C LEU A 83 -35.68 -25.54 -13.02
N TRP A 84 -36.83 -25.14 -12.51
CA TRP A 84 -38.10 -25.06 -13.26
C TRP A 84 -38.25 -23.74 -14.07
N ARG A 85 -37.31 -22.80 -13.94
CA ARG A 85 -37.29 -21.51 -14.67
C ARG A 85 -35.90 -21.26 -15.25
N SER A 86 -35.84 -20.59 -16.40
CA SER A 86 -34.58 -20.16 -17.03
C SER A 86 -33.80 -19.22 -16.11
N PRO A 87 -32.47 -19.36 -15.99
CA PRO A 87 -31.66 -18.43 -15.22
C PRO A 87 -31.71 -17.02 -15.82
N GLU A 88 -31.78 -16.00 -14.98
CA GLU A 88 -31.52 -14.62 -15.40
C GLU A 88 -30.05 -14.47 -15.84
N ALA A 89 -29.75 -13.44 -16.65
CA ALA A 89 -28.40 -13.14 -17.11
C ALA A 89 -27.39 -13.15 -15.96
N ASP A 90 -26.26 -13.84 -16.17
CA ASP A 90 -25.33 -14.20 -15.11
C ASP A 90 -24.59 -12.97 -14.56
N LYS A 91 -25.07 -12.45 -13.43
CA LYS A 91 -24.42 -11.37 -12.66
C LYS A 91 -23.29 -11.94 -11.78
N SER A 92 -22.59 -12.96 -12.25
CA SER A 92 -21.60 -13.65 -11.45
C SER A 92 -20.40 -12.72 -11.17
N PRO A 93 -19.95 -12.63 -9.91
CA PRO A 93 -18.83 -11.76 -9.56
C PRO A 93 -17.56 -12.22 -10.28
N THR A 94 -16.81 -11.25 -10.79
CA THR A 94 -15.52 -11.47 -11.44
C THR A 94 -14.60 -12.29 -10.52
N HIS A 95 -13.70 -13.09 -11.08
CA HIS A 95 -12.73 -13.87 -10.29
C HIS A 95 -12.02 -13.04 -9.21
N GLN A 96 -11.57 -11.83 -9.55
CA GLN A 96 -10.94 -10.90 -8.60
C GLN A 96 -11.86 -10.51 -7.45
N GLN A 97 -13.15 -10.23 -7.72
CA GLN A 97 -14.14 -9.91 -6.69
C GLN A 97 -14.40 -11.11 -5.77
N ARG A 98 -14.42 -12.33 -6.32
CA ARG A 98 -14.55 -13.57 -5.55
C ARG A 98 -13.35 -13.78 -4.63
N VAL A 99 -12.14 -13.59 -5.14
CA VAL A 99 -10.89 -13.67 -4.35
C VAL A 99 -10.89 -12.60 -3.25
N HIS A 100 -11.22 -11.36 -3.58
CA HIS A 100 -11.29 -10.26 -2.61
C HIS A 100 -12.31 -10.56 -1.49
N LYS A 101 -13.54 -10.95 -1.85
CA LYS A 101 -14.59 -11.32 -0.88
C LYS A 101 -14.18 -12.53 -0.04
N HIS A 102 -13.47 -13.49 -0.63
CA HIS A 102 -12.97 -14.64 0.10
C HIS A 102 -11.90 -14.23 1.12
N LYS A 103 -10.92 -13.42 0.69
CA LYS A 103 -9.88 -12.84 1.55
C LYS A 103 -10.48 -12.06 2.72
N GLU A 104 -11.46 -11.19 2.44
CA GLU A 104 -12.21 -10.46 3.45
C GLU A 104 -13.00 -11.35 4.41
N ARG A 105 -13.27 -12.61 4.05
CA ARG A 105 -13.95 -13.55 4.95
C ARG A 105 -12.97 -14.34 5.82
N ILE A 106 -11.84 -14.74 5.26
CA ILE A 106 -10.93 -15.71 5.91
C ILE A 106 -9.73 -15.06 6.60
N SER A 107 -9.34 -13.84 6.20
CA SER A 107 -8.07 -13.30 6.66
C SER A 107 -8.08 -12.99 8.15
N ARG A 108 -7.03 -13.47 8.81
CA ARG A 108 -6.72 -13.15 10.20
C ARG A 108 -5.87 -11.89 10.33
N HIS A 109 -5.29 -11.39 9.25
CA HIS A 109 -4.48 -10.17 9.30
C HIS A 109 -5.35 -9.04 8.78
N ARG A 110 -5.66 -8.08 9.64
CA ARG A 110 -6.47 -6.91 9.29
C ARG A 110 -5.82 -5.67 9.87
N SER A 111 -5.73 -4.61 9.10
CA SER A 111 -5.13 -3.35 9.53
C SER A 111 -5.77 -2.19 8.80
N ALA A 112 -6.00 -1.07 9.49
CA ALA A 112 -6.56 0.13 8.85
C ALA A 112 -5.64 0.69 7.75
N HIS A 113 -4.33 0.52 7.93
CA HIS A 113 -3.31 0.98 6.99
C HIS A 113 -2.34 -0.13 6.64
N ALA A 114 -1.83 -0.08 5.41
CA ALA A 114 -0.71 -0.91 4.98
C ALA A 114 0.57 -0.51 5.73
N ALA A 115 1.41 -1.49 6.06
CA ALA A 115 2.71 -1.22 6.64
C ALA A 115 3.60 -0.45 5.65
N PRO A 116 4.46 0.46 6.14
CA PRO A 116 5.42 1.14 5.28
C PRO A 116 6.39 0.13 4.66
N LYS A 117 6.75 0.35 3.39
CA LYS A 117 7.72 -0.49 2.69
C LYS A 117 9.11 -0.21 3.27
N THR A 118 9.85 -1.27 3.58
CA THR A 118 11.24 -1.15 4.03
C THR A 118 12.10 -0.55 2.91
N PRO A 119 12.98 0.42 3.21
CA PRO A 119 13.88 0.98 2.21
C PRO A 119 14.78 -0.08 1.55
N PRO A 120 15.25 0.15 0.31
CA PRO A 120 16.15 -0.78 -0.34
C PRO A 120 17.45 -0.89 0.45
N SER A 121 17.96 -2.12 0.61
CA SER A 121 19.21 -2.40 1.35
C SER A 121 19.19 -2.08 2.86
N TYR A 122 18.01 -1.88 3.48
CA TYR A 122 17.90 -1.52 4.90
C TYR A 122 18.54 -2.55 5.85
N TRP A 123 18.47 -3.85 5.53
CA TRP A 123 19.03 -4.94 6.33
C TRP A 123 20.46 -5.32 5.96
N ASP A 124 21.11 -4.57 5.08
CA ASP A 124 22.49 -4.82 4.68
C ASP A 124 23.43 -4.22 5.73
N ILE A 125 24.12 -5.07 6.49
CA ILE A 125 24.93 -4.68 7.65
C ILE A 125 26.29 -4.10 7.22
N GLY A 126 26.68 -4.21 5.95
CA GLY A 126 27.94 -3.70 5.42
C GLY A 126 27.87 -2.26 4.91
N PHE A 127 29.02 -1.56 4.89
CA PHE A 127 29.13 -0.29 4.20
C PHE A 127 29.05 -0.52 2.69
N PRO A 128 28.08 0.10 1.98
CA PRO A 128 27.96 -0.07 0.55
C PRO A 128 29.05 0.68 -0.20
N ASP A 129 29.60 0.06 -1.24
CA ASP A 129 30.47 0.75 -2.21
C ASP A 129 29.71 1.87 -2.94
N THR A 130 30.45 2.79 -3.55
CA THR A 130 29.90 3.96 -4.27
C THR A 130 28.87 3.57 -5.34
N VAL A 131 29.15 2.56 -6.17
CA VAL A 131 28.22 2.04 -7.19
C VAL A 131 26.95 1.46 -6.55
N LYS A 132 27.09 0.78 -5.41
CA LYS A 132 25.97 0.19 -4.67
C LYS A 132 25.09 1.27 -4.05
N VAL A 133 25.69 2.33 -3.48
CA VAL A 133 24.97 3.52 -2.98
C VAL A 133 24.12 4.16 -4.08
N GLU A 134 24.67 4.35 -5.27
CA GLU A 134 23.91 4.92 -6.39
C GLU A 134 22.70 4.06 -6.77
N ARG A 135 22.88 2.74 -6.83
CA ARG A 135 21.79 1.79 -7.10
C ARG A 135 20.70 1.85 -6.01
N ILE A 136 21.10 1.91 -4.74
CA ILE A 136 20.18 2.04 -3.59
C ILE A 136 19.40 3.35 -3.69
N ASN A 137 20.08 4.46 -3.95
CA ASN A 137 19.45 5.77 -4.11
C ASN A 137 18.47 5.80 -5.29
N ARG A 138 18.83 5.18 -6.42
CA ARG A 138 17.93 5.05 -7.58
C ARG A 138 16.68 4.24 -7.23
N ALA A 139 16.84 3.11 -6.54
CA ALA A 139 15.74 2.27 -6.10
C ALA A 139 14.84 3.02 -5.08
N ALA A 140 15.43 3.72 -4.12
CA ALA A 140 14.69 4.51 -3.13
C ALA A 140 13.87 5.62 -3.79
N ASN A 141 14.45 6.32 -4.78
CA ASN A 141 13.73 7.32 -5.57
C ASN A 141 12.56 6.70 -6.35
N GLY A 142 12.73 5.49 -6.90
CA GLY A 142 11.65 4.73 -7.53
C GLY A 142 10.51 4.42 -6.57
N MET A 143 10.83 3.96 -5.36
CA MET A 143 9.85 3.69 -4.31
C MET A 143 9.09 4.95 -3.86
N HIS A 144 9.80 6.08 -3.71
CA HIS A 144 9.16 7.36 -3.40
C HIS A 144 8.19 7.81 -4.49
N LYS A 145 8.61 7.76 -5.76
CA LYS A 145 7.74 8.10 -6.91
C LYS A 145 6.52 7.19 -6.98
N ALA A 146 6.69 5.88 -6.76
CA ALA A 146 5.58 4.94 -6.74
C ALA A 146 4.59 5.26 -5.62
N LYS A 147 5.07 5.67 -4.43
CA LYS A 147 4.19 6.07 -3.32
C LYS A 147 3.46 7.37 -3.62
N GLU A 148 4.11 8.35 -4.24
CA GLU A 148 3.47 9.59 -4.68
C GLU A 148 2.35 9.30 -5.70
N ALA A 149 2.60 8.44 -6.70
CA ALA A 149 1.60 8.05 -7.69
C ALA A 149 0.39 7.33 -7.07
N GLU A 150 0.63 6.46 -6.09
CA GLU A 150 -0.44 5.79 -5.32
C GLU A 150 -1.32 6.81 -4.59
N ILE A 151 -0.70 7.78 -3.90
CA ILE A 151 -1.42 8.85 -3.19
C ILE A 151 -2.21 9.73 -4.16
N GLU A 152 -1.61 10.08 -5.31
CA GLU A 152 -2.29 10.89 -6.32
C GLU A 152 -3.49 10.15 -6.92
N ALA A 153 -3.37 8.84 -7.15
CA ALA A 153 -4.47 8.00 -7.61
C ALA A 153 -5.59 7.91 -6.56
N GLU A 154 -5.26 7.72 -5.28
CA GLU A 154 -6.25 7.74 -4.18
C GLU A 154 -7.00 9.09 -4.15
N ILE A 155 -6.25 10.21 -4.18
CA ILE A 155 -6.84 11.55 -4.21
C ILE A 155 -7.72 11.76 -5.45
N ALA A 156 -7.30 11.29 -6.63
CA ALA A 156 -8.05 11.42 -7.88
C ALA A 156 -9.33 10.59 -7.87
N ALA A 157 -9.30 9.38 -7.29
CA ALA A 157 -10.49 8.56 -7.08
C ALA A 157 -11.43 9.16 -6.02
N GLY A 158 -10.96 10.10 -5.20
CA GLY A 158 -11.70 10.64 -4.05
C GLY A 158 -11.78 9.65 -2.87
N GLU A 159 -11.17 8.48 -3.01
CA GLU A 159 -11.07 7.42 -2.02
C GLU A 159 -9.77 7.57 -1.19
N GLY A 160 -9.63 6.81 -0.11
CA GLY A 160 -8.43 6.85 0.73
C GLY A 160 -8.33 8.06 1.67
N ILE A 161 -7.24 8.10 2.42
CA ILE A 161 -7.06 9.00 3.58
C ILE A 161 -6.26 10.26 3.25
N TRP A 162 -5.66 10.35 2.06
CA TRP A 162 -4.76 11.45 1.72
C TRP A 162 -5.48 12.66 1.13
N ARG A 163 -4.89 13.84 1.35
CA ARG A 163 -5.25 15.09 0.67
C ARG A 163 -4.00 15.90 0.33
N ARG A 164 -4.10 16.74 -0.69
CA ARG A 164 -3.05 17.71 -1.03
C ARG A 164 -2.96 18.79 0.04
N ASN A 165 -1.74 19.16 0.43
CA ASN A 165 -1.54 20.35 1.23
C ASN A 165 -1.83 21.60 0.38
N ALA A 166 -2.51 22.59 0.97
CA ALA A 166 -2.58 23.92 0.39
C ALA A 166 -1.14 24.46 0.26
N LYS A 167 -0.76 24.92 -0.95
CA LYS A 167 0.59 25.45 -1.22
C LYS A 167 0.99 26.43 -0.10
N GLY A 168 2.03 26.11 0.66
CA GLY A 168 2.68 27.04 1.60
C GLY A 168 2.47 26.83 3.11
N LYS A 169 1.82 25.76 3.59
CA LYS A 169 1.67 25.51 5.06
C LYS A 169 2.36 24.25 5.57
N GLY A 170 3.52 23.90 5.03
CA GLY A 170 4.41 22.98 5.72
C GLY A 170 4.95 23.66 6.97
N LYS A 171 4.50 23.27 8.17
CA LYS A 171 5.17 23.70 9.40
C LYS A 171 6.60 23.21 9.32
N ALA A 172 7.57 24.12 9.19
CA ALA A 172 8.98 23.79 9.29
C ALA A 172 9.19 23.06 10.62
N ARG A 173 9.86 21.90 10.59
CA ARG A 173 10.27 21.18 11.80
C ARG A 173 11.14 22.15 12.63
N ALA A 174 10.69 22.51 13.83
CA ALA A 174 11.55 23.15 14.81
C ALA A 174 12.67 22.16 15.15
N LYS A 175 13.91 22.65 15.12
CA LYS A 175 15.14 21.89 15.31
C LYS A 175 15.39 21.69 16.80
#